data_AF-A0A0T9QS02-F1
#
_entry.id   AF-A0A0T9QS02-F1
#
_cell.length_a   1.000
_cell.length_b   1.000
_cell.length_c   1.000
_cell.angle_alpha   90.00
_cell.angle_beta   90.00
_cell.angle_gamma   90.00
#
_symmetry.space_group_name_H-M   'P 1'
#
loop_
_entity.id
_entity.type
_entity.pdbx_description
1 polymer ?
#
loop_
_entity_poly.entity_id
_entity_poly.type
_entity_poly.pdbx_seq_one_letter_code
_entity_poly.pdbx_strand_id
1 'polypeptide(L)'
;MTQNVATVNQALNYTPGVFTGFSGGATRYDTVALRDFHGGDVNNTFLDGLRLLSDGGSFNVLQVDPWFLERIDVIKGPSSALYGQSIPGGVVMMTSRRPQFTSEGHFRLTGGNNKTQAAAFDYTDAISEHWAFIVASIPARIIGL
;
A
#
# COMPACT_ATOMS: atom_id res chain seq x y z
N MET A 1 -11.94 -14.85 5.24
CA MET A 1 -11.37 -14.05 6.34
C MET A 1 -10.71 -12.82 5.74
N THR A 2 -11.27 -11.64 5.95
CA THR A 2 -10.71 -10.36 5.47
C THR A 2 -9.77 -9.80 6.54
N GLN A 3 -8.49 -9.62 6.22
CA GLN A 3 -7.52 -9.04 7.15
C GLN A 3 -7.78 -7.54 7.27
N ASN A 4 -7.94 -7.02 8.50
CA ASN A 4 -8.01 -5.58 8.74
C ASN A 4 -6.61 -4.98 8.74
N VAL A 5 -6.05 -4.76 7.54
CA VAL A 5 -4.71 -4.20 7.36
C VAL A 5 -4.74 -2.68 7.37
N ALA A 6 -3.82 -2.10 8.13
CA ALA A 6 -3.66 -0.65 8.24
C ALA A 6 -2.57 -0.08 7.33
N THR A 7 -1.60 -0.90 6.93
CA THR A 7 -0.44 -0.51 6.11
C THR A 7 -0.07 -1.59 5.11
N VAL A 8 0.71 -1.23 4.09
CA VAL A 8 1.23 -2.19 3.09
C VAL A 8 2.09 -3.27 3.77
N ASN A 9 2.90 -2.88 4.76
CA ASN A 9 3.68 -3.82 5.55
C ASN A 9 2.82 -4.93 6.18
N GLN A 10 1.68 -4.58 6.77
CA GLN A 10 0.79 -5.57 7.40
C GLN A 10 0.11 -6.49 6.38
N ALA A 11 -0.19 -5.99 5.19
CA ALA A 11 -0.76 -6.78 4.11
C ALA A 11 0.22 -7.86 3.59
N LEU A 12 1.52 -7.61 3.70
CA LEU A 12 2.55 -8.52 3.21
C LEU A 12 3.03 -9.55 4.24
N ASN A 13 2.57 -9.50 5.50
CA ASN A 13 3.00 -10.40 6.57
C ASN A 13 2.80 -11.90 6.28
N TYR A 14 1.85 -12.24 5.40
CA TYR A 14 1.57 -13.61 5.00
C TYR A 14 2.21 -14.00 3.67
N THR A 15 3.03 -13.12 3.08
CA THR A 15 3.71 -13.39 1.81
C THR A 15 5.07 -14.05 2.07
N PRO A 16 5.34 -15.25 1.53
CA PRO A 16 6.60 -15.93 1.78
C PRO A 16 7.77 -15.15 1.18
N GLY A 17 8.92 -15.14 1.86
CA GLY A 17 10.13 -14.44 1.43
C GLY A 17 10.01 -12.92 1.50
N VAL A 18 9.03 -12.39 2.23
CA VAL A 18 8.85 -10.97 2.53
C VAL A 18 9.03 -10.77 4.03
N PHE A 19 9.79 -9.75 4.41
CA PHE A 19 10.00 -9.36 5.80
C PHE A 19 9.69 -7.88 5.99
N THR A 20 8.78 -7.57 6.91
CA THR A 20 8.20 -6.23 7.15
C THR A 20 8.41 -5.77 8.59
N GLY A 21 9.10 -6.58 9.42
CA GLY A 21 9.24 -6.38 10.86
C GLY A 21 10.30 -5.36 11.29
N PHE A 22 10.88 -4.58 10.37
CA PHE A 22 11.99 -3.66 10.68
C PHE A 22 11.66 -2.63 11.75
N SER A 23 10.44 -2.09 11.72
CA SER A 23 10.00 -1.03 12.64
C SER A 23 9.06 -1.54 13.74
N GLY A 24 8.91 -2.87 13.87
CA GLY A 24 8.00 -3.49 14.82
C GLY A 24 6.56 -2.96 14.67
N GLY A 25 6.06 -2.28 15.70
CA GLY A 25 4.72 -1.69 15.72
C GLY A 25 4.60 -0.30 15.09
N ALA A 26 5.71 0.32 14.66
CA ALA A 26 5.65 1.64 14.03
C ALA A 26 5.14 1.54 12.58
N THR A 27 4.19 2.40 12.25
CA THR A 27 3.50 2.43 10.95
C THR A 27 3.94 3.58 10.07
N ARG A 28 5.02 4.29 10.43
CA ARG A 28 5.44 5.54 9.77
C ARG A 28 5.94 5.32 8.34
N TYR A 29 6.59 4.19 8.10
CA TYR A 29 7.21 3.86 6.82
C TYR A 29 6.89 2.44 6.42
N ASP A 30 6.63 2.23 5.13
CA ASP A 30 6.49 0.90 4.55
C ASP A 30 7.87 0.40 4.11
N THR A 31 8.58 -0.20 5.06
CA THR A 31 9.87 -0.88 4.83
C THR A 31 9.63 -2.36 4.54
N VAL A 32 9.90 -2.80 3.31
CA VAL A 32 9.70 -4.19 2.90
C VAL A 32 11.02 -4.79 2.42
N ALA A 33 11.56 -5.79 3.11
CA ALA A 33 12.69 -6.56 2.59
C ALA A 33 12.20 -7.81 1.89
N LEU A 34 12.88 -8.15 0.80
CA LEU A 34 12.55 -9.29 -0.05
C LEU A 34 13.75 -10.23 -0.08
N ARG A 35 13.52 -11.50 0.28
CA ARG A 35 14.57 -12.54 0.37
C ARG A 35 15.77 -12.11 1.22
N ASP A 36 15.53 -11.39 2.31
CA ASP A 36 16.54 -10.92 3.27
C ASP A 36 17.54 -9.87 2.71
N PHE A 37 17.33 -9.37 1.50
CA PHE A 37 18.07 -8.21 1.01
C PHE A 37 17.53 -6.95 1.67
N HIS A 38 18.34 -6.34 2.54
CA HIS A 38 18.04 -5.12 3.28
C HIS A 38 18.99 -3.97 2.91
N GLY A 39 18.62 -2.73 3.23
CA GLY A 39 19.46 -1.54 3.01
C GLY A 39 18.97 -0.60 1.90
N GLY A 40 17.73 -0.78 1.45
CA GLY A 40 17.06 0.10 0.50
C GLY A 40 15.55 -0.06 0.51
N ASP A 41 14.99 -0.65 1.57
CA ASP A 41 13.65 -1.27 1.65
C ASP A 41 12.47 -0.30 1.53
N VAL A 42 12.75 1.00 1.45
CA VAL A 42 11.79 2.07 1.17
C VAL A 42 11.76 2.47 -0.32
N ASN A 43 12.80 2.08 -1.07
CA ASN A 43 13.03 2.42 -2.49
C ASN A 43 12.64 1.29 -3.45
N ASN A 44 12.07 0.20 -2.95
CA ASN A 44 11.62 -0.94 -3.75
C ASN A 44 10.10 -0.98 -3.98
N THR A 45 9.41 0.11 -3.62
CA THR A 45 7.96 0.25 -3.78
C THR A 45 7.61 1.05 -5.03
N PHE A 46 6.60 0.57 -5.75
CA PHE A 46 6.10 1.15 -6.99
C PHE A 46 4.59 1.34 -6.86
N LEU A 47 4.07 2.42 -7.44
CA LEU A 47 2.65 2.70 -7.56
C LEU A 47 2.32 2.86 -9.04
N ASP A 48 1.40 2.03 -9.53
CA ASP A 48 0.95 2.01 -10.93
C ASP A 48 2.09 1.94 -11.95
N GLY A 49 3.15 1.19 -11.62
CA GLY A 49 4.32 1.00 -12.48
C GLY A 49 5.42 2.06 -12.31
N LEU A 50 5.17 3.13 -11.57
CA LEU A 50 6.16 4.17 -11.28
C LEU A 50 6.75 3.97 -9.90
N ARG A 51 8.07 4.18 -9.78
CA ARG A 51 8.74 4.10 -8.49
C ARG A 51 8.24 5.22 -7.58
N LEU A 52 7.92 4.90 -6.33
CA LEU A 52 7.72 5.93 -5.32
C LEU A 52 9.08 6.59 -5.04
N LEU A 53 9.19 7.88 -5.35
CA LEU A 53 10.42 8.66 -5.23
C LEU A 53 10.71 9.04 -3.77
N SER A 54 10.75 8.02 -2.91
CA SER A 54 11.22 8.13 -1.54
C SER A 54 12.75 8.29 -1.53
N ASP A 55 13.25 9.03 -0.57
CA ASP A 55 14.69 9.14 -0.31
C ASP A 55 15.04 8.39 0.96
N GLY A 56 15.60 7.17 0.80
CA GLY A 56 16.08 6.35 1.91
C GLY A 56 17.30 6.92 2.65
N GLY A 57 17.97 7.95 2.12
CA GLY A 57 19.01 8.71 2.82
C GLY A 57 18.47 9.83 3.71
N SER A 58 17.18 10.13 3.59
CA SER A 58 16.46 11.17 4.34
C SER A 58 15.25 10.58 5.07
N PHE A 59 14.50 11.43 5.77
CA PHE A 59 13.22 11.06 6.40
C PHE A 59 12.01 11.22 5.48
N ASN A 60 12.23 11.48 4.18
CA ASN A 60 11.21 11.74 3.18
C ASN A 60 10.85 10.44 2.44
N VAL A 61 10.01 9.63 3.09
CA VAL A 61 9.52 8.36 2.57
C VAL A 61 8.01 8.46 2.42
N LEU A 62 7.53 8.20 1.21
CA LEU A 62 6.12 8.21 0.90
C LEU A 62 5.46 6.93 1.41
N GLN A 63 4.23 7.07 1.89
CA GLN A 63 3.40 5.96 2.32
C GLN A 63 2.07 6.02 1.57
N VAL A 64 1.59 4.86 1.13
CA VAL A 64 0.30 4.72 0.44
C VAL A 64 -0.64 3.94 1.34
N ASP A 65 -1.80 4.50 1.65
CA ASP A 65 -2.81 3.79 2.43
C ASP A 65 -3.42 2.65 1.57
N PRO A 66 -3.48 1.40 2.08
CA PRO A 66 -4.07 0.27 1.36
C PRO A 66 -5.52 0.46 0.92
N TRP A 67 -6.26 1.41 1.51
CA TRP A 67 -7.61 1.78 1.09
C TRP A 67 -7.66 2.20 -0.38
N PHE A 68 -6.64 2.91 -0.87
CA PHE A 68 -6.58 3.37 -2.26
C PHE A 68 -6.10 2.29 -3.24
N LEU A 69 -5.69 1.13 -2.72
CA LEU A 69 -5.11 0.06 -3.52
C LEU A 69 -6.16 -1.02 -3.85
N GLU A 70 -6.08 -1.50 -5.08
CA GLU A 70 -6.83 -2.67 -5.54
C GLU A 70 -6.06 -3.95 -5.21
N ARG A 71 -4.75 -3.95 -5.46
CA ARG A 71 -3.87 -5.08 -5.18
C ARG A 71 -2.42 -4.65 -4.94
N ILE A 72 -1.66 -5.57 -4.33
CA ILE A 72 -0.23 -5.44 -4.07
C ILE A 72 0.45 -6.71 -4.60
N ASP A 73 1.28 -6.55 -5.63
CA ASP A 73 2.00 -7.63 -6.29
C ASP A 73 3.47 -7.62 -5.82
N VAL A 74 4.00 -8.77 -5.43
CA VAL A 74 5.41 -8.91 -5.00
C VAL A 74 6.20 -9.70 -6.04
N ILE A 75 7.08 -9.01 -6.75
CA ILE A 75 7.97 -9.60 -7.75
C ILE A 75 9.29 -9.91 -7.07
N LYS A 76 9.67 -11.18 -7.01
CA LYS A 76 10.88 -11.64 -6.32
C LYS A 76 12.05 -11.82 -7.26
N GLY A 77 13.23 -11.41 -6.81
CA GLY A 77 14.49 -11.53 -7.56
C GLY A 77 14.78 -10.32 -8.45
N PRO A 78 15.89 -10.34 -9.21
CA PRO A 78 16.35 -9.19 -9.98
C PRO A 78 15.34 -8.77 -11.05
N SER A 79 14.79 -7.58 -10.92
CA SER A 79 13.81 -7.01 -11.85
C SER A 79 14.30 -5.70 -12.48
N SER A 80 15.62 -5.49 -12.49
CA SER A 80 16.26 -4.25 -12.94
C SER A 80 16.12 -3.99 -14.44
N ALA A 81 15.93 -5.03 -15.24
CA ALA A 81 15.73 -4.89 -16.68
C ALA A 81 14.46 -4.10 -17.04
N LEU A 82 13.41 -4.19 -16.22
CA LEU A 82 12.12 -3.54 -16.48
C LEU A 82 11.89 -2.30 -15.62
N TYR A 83 12.44 -2.28 -14.40
CA TYR A 83 12.16 -1.24 -13.40
C TYR A 83 13.38 -0.39 -13.02
N GLY A 84 14.52 -0.58 -13.71
CA GLY A 84 15.74 0.17 -13.47
C GLY A 84 16.41 -0.18 -12.15
N GLN A 85 16.85 0.82 -11.39
CA GLN A 85 17.47 0.62 -10.09
C GLN A 85 16.47 -0.04 -9.12
N SER A 86 16.67 -1.33 -8.85
CA SER A 86 15.89 -2.16 -7.93
C SER A 86 16.82 -2.99 -7.06
N ILE A 87 16.33 -3.38 -5.87
CA ILE A 87 17.08 -4.23 -4.95
C ILE A 87 17.08 -5.66 -5.51
N PRO A 88 18.17 -6.44 -5.38
CA PRO A 88 18.23 -7.83 -5.86
C PRO A 88 17.13 -8.74 -5.30
N GLY A 89 16.58 -8.40 -4.14
CA GLY A 89 15.44 -9.09 -3.53
C GLY A 89 14.15 -9.00 -4.34
N GLY A 90 13.99 -7.95 -5.14
CA GLY A 90 12.83 -7.70 -5.99
C GLY A 90 12.15 -6.35 -5.73
N VAL A 91 10.89 -6.26 -6.13
CA VAL A 91 10.06 -5.04 -6.03
C VAL A 91 8.65 -5.35 -5.54
N VAL A 92 8.04 -4.36 -4.88
CA VAL A 92 6.63 -4.37 -4.47
C VAL A 92 5.87 -3.40 -5.36
N MET A 93 4.88 -3.90 -6.08
CA MET A 93 4.06 -3.15 -7.02
C MET A 93 2.66 -2.95 -6.45
N MET A 94 2.25 -1.71 -6.29
CA MET A 94 0.93 -1.34 -5.83
C MET A 94 0.11 -0.87 -7.02
N THR A 95 -1.09 -1.41 -7.17
CA THR A 95 -2.04 -0.95 -8.19
C THR A 95 -3.15 -0.18 -7.50
N SER A 96 -3.37 1.08 -7.89
CA SER A 96 -4.46 1.89 -7.36
C SER A 96 -5.82 1.41 -7.87
N ARG A 97 -6.88 1.68 -7.11
CA ARG A 97 -8.26 1.43 -7.55
C ARG A 97 -8.57 2.31 -8.76
N ARG A 98 -9.20 1.72 -9.77
CA ARG A 98 -9.64 2.42 -10.98
C ARG A 98 -11.16 2.60 -11.00
N PRO A 99 -11.66 3.66 -11.67
CA PRO A 99 -13.08 3.80 -11.96
C PRO A 99 -13.65 2.56 -12.64
N GLN A 100 -14.82 2.13 -12.18
CA GLN A 100 -15.62 1.05 -12.75
C GLN A 100 -16.91 1.60 -13.36
N PHE A 101 -17.38 0.97 -14.43
CA PHE A 101 -18.65 1.33 -15.08
C PHE A 101 -19.89 0.77 -14.37
N THR A 102 -19.68 -0.05 -13.34
CA THR A 102 -20.72 -0.54 -12.44
C THR A 102 -20.71 0.27 -11.16
N SER A 103 -21.90 0.72 -10.73
CA SER A 103 -22.07 1.40 -9.45
C SER A 103 -21.71 0.46 -8.30
N GLU A 104 -20.70 0.86 -7.52
CA GLU A 104 -20.23 0.12 -6.35
C GLU A 104 -19.77 1.11 -5.28
N GLY A 105 -20.08 0.79 -4.03
CA GLY A 105 -19.70 1.62 -2.89
C GLY A 105 -19.33 0.78 -1.69
N HIS A 106 -18.20 1.10 -1.08
CA HIS A 106 -17.74 0.45 0.13
C HIS A 106 -17.66 1.45 1.27
N PHE A 107 -17.96 0.95 2.47
CA PHE A 107 -17.75 1.68 3.69
C PHE A 107 -17.05 0.77 4.70
N ARG A 108 -16.02 1.31 5.35
CA ARG A 108 -15.24 0.63 6.39
C ARG A 108 -15.30 1.45 7.66
N LEU A 109 -15.75 0.78 8.72
CA LEU A 109 -15.62 1.26 10.10
C LEU A 109 -14.67 0.34 10.84
N THR A 110 -13.71 0.93 11.54
CA THR A 110 -12.74 0.23 12.37
C THR A 110 -12.79 0.80 13.77
N GLY A 111 -13.00 -0.06 14.75
CA GLY A 111 -12.83 0.24 16.16
C GLY A 111 -11.85 -0.75 16.79
N GLY A 112 -10.98 -0.30 17.68
CA GLY A 112 -10.00 -1.15 18.33
C GLY A 112 -9.44 -0.58 19.63
N ASN A 113 -8.48 -1.31 20.19
CA ASN A 113 -7.78 -0.91 21.41
C ASN A 113 -6.95 0.37 21.16
N ASN A 114 -6.48 1.01 22.23
CA ASN A 114 -5.75 2.28 22.21
C ASN A 114 -6.56 3.43 21.58
N LYS A 115 -7.88 3.44 21.81
CA LYS A 115 -8.83 4.44 21.26
C LYS A 115 -8.78 4.53 19.73
N THR A 116 -8.38 3.45 19.04
CA THR A 116 -8.27 3.46 17.58
C THR A 116 -9.66 3.48 16.97
N GLN A 117 -9.99 4.55 16.27
CA GLN A 117 -11.21 4.67 15.48
C GLN A 117 -10.85 5.12 14.08
N ALA A 118 -11.40 4.43 13.07
CA ALA A 118 -11.26 4.84 11.68
C ALA A 118 -12.55 4.65 10.89
N ALA A 119 -12.81 5.59 9.99
CA ALA A 119 -13.88 5.49 9.02
C ALA A 119 -13.33 5.82 7.63
N ALA A 120 -13.74 5.05 6.63
CA ALA A 120 -13.39 5.28 5.23
C ALA A 120 -14.56 4.84 4.34
N PHE A 121 -14.77 5.55 3.24
CA PHE A 121 -15.69 5.16 2.17
C PHE A 121 -15.03 5.33 0.81
N ASP A 122 -15.53 4.56 -0.16
CA ASP A 122 -15.26 4.74 -1.57
C ASP A 122 -16.55 4.49 -2.36
N TYR A 123 -16.67 5.19 -3.48
CA TYR A 123 -17.78 5.06 -4.40
C TYR A 123 -17.28 5.22 -5.83
N THR A 124 -17.67 4.30 -6.70
CA THR A 124 -17.39 4.35 -8.14
C THR A 124 -18.68 4.21 -8.93
N ASP A 125 -18.77 4.92 -10.04
CA ASP A 125 -19.94 4.87 -10.92
C ASP A 125 -19.64 5.36 -12.34
N ALA A 126 -20.50 4.99 -13.27
CA ALA A 126 -20.51 5.51 -14.63
C ALA A 126 -21.24 6.86 -14.70
N ILE A 127 -20.62 7.85 -15.32
CA ILE A 127 -21.30 9.10 -15.74
C ILE A 127 -21.94 8.89 -17.11
N SER A 128 -21.33 8.07 -17.95
CA SER A 128 -21.85 7.65 -19.25
C SER A 128 -21.27 6.29 -19.65
N GLU A 129 -21.65 5.79 -20.83
CA GLU A 129 -21.07 4.56 -21.40
C GLU A 129 -19.55 4.60 -21.60
N HIS A 130 -18.94 5.79 -21.59
CA HIS A 130 -17.50 5.99 -21.87
C HIS A 130 -16.74 6.62 -20.71
N TRP A 131 -17.43 7.22 -19.74
CA TRP A 131 -16.82 7.93 -18.62
C TRP A 131 -17.28 7.35 -17.29
N ALA A 132 -16.32 7.04 -16.42
CA ALA A 132 -16.56 6.59 -15.05
C ALA A 132 -15.69 7.40 -14.08
N PHE A 133 -16.09 7.43 -12.80
CA PHE A 133 -15.35 8.09 -11.74
C PHE A 133 -15.25 7.21 -10.51
N ILE A 134 -14.23 7.48 -9.68
CA ILE A 134 -14.12 6.95 -8.33
C ILE A 134 -13.82 8.10 -7.37
N VAL A 135 -14.50 8.12 -6.23
CA VAL A 135 -14.22 9.00 -5.11
C VAL A 135 -13.92 8.13 -3.91
N ALA A 136 -12.73 8.29 -3.33
CA ALA A 136 -12.33 7.61 -2.12
C ALA A 136 -11.94 8.62 -1.05
N SER A 137 -12.42 8.41 0.18
CA SER A 137 -12.02 9.21 1.33
C SER A 137 -10.66 8.77 1.85
N ILE A 138 -9.89 9.71 2.41
CA ILE A 138 -8.75 9.36 3.27
C ILE A 138 -9.29 8.82 4.59
N PRO A 139 -8.85 7.63 5.06
CA PRO A 139 -9.29 7.08 6.33
C PRO A 139 -8.95 8.03 7.49
N ALA A 140 -9.97 8.54 8.19
CA ALA A 140 -9.76 9.40 9.35
C ALA A 140 -9.42 8.53 10.56
N ARG A 141 -8.14 8.47 10.95
CA ARG A 141 -7.69 7.71 12.13
C ARG A 141 -7.54 8.63 13.34
N ILE A 142 -8.37 8.44 14.35
CA ILE A 142 -8.18 9.07 15.66
C ILE A 142 -7.44 8.06 16.53
N ILE A 143 -6.21 8.39 16.91
CA ILE A 143 -5.43 7.67 17.91
C ILE A 143 -5.38 8.61 19.11
N GLY A 144 -6.06 8.24 20.20
CA GLY A 144 -6.04 9.06 21.40
C GLY A 144 -4.70 8.92 22.12
N LEU A 145 -4.13 10.07 22.49
CA LEU A 145 -3.03 10.17 23.47
C LEU A 145 -3.40 9.48 24.80
#